data_AF-A0A3G9IZP0-F1
#
_entry.id   AF-A0A3G9IZP0-F1
#
_cell.length_a   1.000
_cell.length_b   1.000
_cell.length_c   1.000
_cell.angle_alpha   90.00
_cell.angle_beta   90.00
_cell.angle_gamma   90.00
#
_symmetry.space_group_name_H-M   'P 1'
#
loop_
_entity.id
_entity.type
_entity.pdbx_description
1 polymer ?
#
loop_
_entity_poly.entity_id
_entity_poly.type
_entity_poly.pdbx_seq_one_letter_code
_entity_poly.pdbx_strand_id
1 'polypeptide(L)'
;MLGNFGYELDLTQFTVAEKEEVKRQVALVKEVRELVQFGTFYRLLSPFDGNETAWMFVSKDKKEAFLVHITILNEPNAPLSRLRLKGLDPNYSYEWVGENQSFGGSLLRSCACSRVQSDGQPHTL
;
A
#
# COMPACT_ATOMS: atom_id res chain seq x y z
N MET A 1 -9.37 4.57 -1.22
CA MET A 1 -8.30 5.49 -1.68
C MET A 1 -7.92 5.30 -3.16
N LEU A 2 -8.47 4.31 -3.86
CA LEU A 2 -7.96 3.85 -5.16
C LEU A 2 -8.99 4.10 -6.25
N GLY A 3 -8.73 5.10 -7.09
CA GLY A 3 -9.72 5.71 -7.97
C GLY A 3 -10.18 7.07 -7.44
N ASN A 4 -11.47 7.37 -7.50
CA ASN A 4 -12.02 8.61 -6.96
C ASN A 4 -12.42 8.42 -5.49
N PHE A 5 -11.53 8.86 -4.60
CA PHE A 5 -11.82 8.83 -3.17
C PHE A 5 -12.88 9.86 -2.77
N GLY A 6 -13.82 9.43 -1.94
CA GLY A 6 -14.88 10.25 -1.36
C GLY A 6 -15.50 9.56 -0.15
N TYR A 7 -16.30 10.31 0.61
CA TYR A 7 -17.06 9.81 1.75
C TYR A 7 -18.54 9.82 1.41
N GLU A 8 -19.24 8.72 1.71
CA GLU A 8 -20.69 8.58 1.55
C GLU A 8 -21.30 8.13 2.87
N LEU A 9 -21.25 9.03 3.86
CA LEU A 9 -21.64 8.80 5.24
C LEU A 9 -21.92 10.15 5.94
N ASP A 10 -22.67 10.12 7.04
CA ASP A 10 -23.03 11.33 7.78
C ASP A 10 -21.88 11.80 8.69
N LEU A 11 -21.08 12.74 8.19
CA LEU A 11 -19.95 13.34 8.91
C LEU A 11 -20.36 14.10 10.19
N THR A 12 -21.64 14.45 10.36
CA THR A 12 -22.11 15.16 11.55
C THR A 12 -22.10 14.27 12.79
N GLN A 13 -22.23 12.95 12.60
CA GLN A 13 -22.24 11.96 13.67
C GLN A 13 -20.84 11.54 14.12
N PHE A 14 -19.79 12.02 13.46
CA PHE A 14 -18.42 11.62 13.75
C PHE A 14 -17.93 12.24 15.05
N THR A 15 -17.29 11.40 15.86
CA THR A 15 -16.47 11.82 17.00
C THR A 15 -15.29 12.68 16.53
N VAL A 16 -14.66 13.40 17.46
CA VAL A 16 -13.47 14.20 17.16
C VAL A 16 -12.34 13.31 16.62
N ALA A 17 -12.14 12.12 17.18
CA ALA A 17 -11.11 11.18 16.75
C ALA A 17 -11.34 10.72 15.29
N GLU A 18 -12.57 10.37 14.93
CA GLU A 18 -12.93 9.98 13.56
C GLU A 18 -12.76 11.14 12.57
N LYS A 19 -13.07 12.37 12.97
CA LYS A 19 -12.84 13.57 12.14
C LYS A 19 -11.35 13.81 11.87
N GLU A 20 -10.50 13.61 12.87
CA GLU A 20 -9.04 13.70 12.68
C GLU A 20 -8.51 12.58 11.78
N GLU A 21 -9.08 11.38 11.88
CA GLU A 21 -8.74 10.28 10.98
C GLU A 21 -9.14 10.57 9.53
N VAL A 22 -10.35 11.11 9.31
CA VAL A 22 -10.79 11.57 7.98
C VAL A 22 -9.83 12.61 7.40
N LYS A 23 -9.38 13.57 8.20
CA LYS A 23 -8.40 14.57 7.73
C LYS A 23 -7.10 13.93 7.29
N ARG A 24 -6.56 12.98 8.06
CA ARG A 24 -5.34 12.24 7.70
C ARG A 24 -5.52 11.45 6.41
N GLN A 25 -6.62 10.74 6.27
CA GLN A 25 -6.94 9.99 5.05
C GLN A 25 -7.04 10.89 3.81
N VAL A 26 -7.70 12.05 3.94
CA VAL A 26 -7.78 13.03 2.85
C VAL A 26 -6.40 13.58 2.48
N ALA A 27 -5.53 13.85 3.46
CA ALA A 27 -4.17 14.30 3.21
C ALA A 27 -3.37 13.25 2.45
N LEU A 28 -3.39 12.00 2.93
CA LEU A 28 -2.70 10.87 2.29
C LEU A 28 -3.18 10.65 0.86
N VAL A 29 -4.49 10.66 0.63
CA VAL A 29 -5.06 10.50 -0.71
C VAL A 29 -4.62 11.60 -1.66
N LYS A 30 -4.44 12.83 -1.17
CA LYS A 30 -3.94 13.94 -1.99
C LYS A 30 -2.46 13.76 -2.31
N GLU A 31 -1.68 13.31 -1.35
CA GLU A 31 -0.25 13.02 -1.51
C GLU A 31 -0.01 11.95 -2.57
N VAL A 32 -0.69 10.81 -2.49
CA VAL A 32 -0.49 9.68 -3.43
C VAL A 32 -1.35 9.78 -4.69
N ARG A 33 -2.10 10.88 -4.88
CA ARG A 33 -3.12 11.01 -5.94
C ARG A 33 -2.53 10.78 -7.33
N GLU A 34 -1.42 11.45 -7.63
CA GLU A 34 -0.81 11.38 -8.96
C GLU A 34 -0.35 9.96 -9.28
N LEU A 35 0.25 9.29 -8.29
CA LEU A 35 0.71 7.91 -8.40
C LEU A 35 -0.45 6.93 -8.59
N VAL A 36 -1.53 7.07 -7.82
CA VAL A 36 -2.71 6.19 -7.92
C VAL A 36 -3.48 6.40 -9.23
N GLN A 37 -3.59 7.64 -9.71
CA GLN A 37 -4.37 7.96 -10.91
C GLN A 37 -3.61 7.72 -12.22
N PHE A 38 -2.29 7.97 -12.24
CA PHE A 38 -1.49 7.98 -13.48
C PHE A 38 -0.29 7.02 -13.47
N GLY A 39 0.00 6.39 -12.33
CA GLY A 39 1.05 5.40 -12.19
C GLY A 39 0.70 4.08 -12.88
N THR A 40 1.72 3.23 -13.02
CA THR A 40 1.56 1.88 -13.57
C THR A 40 0.99 0.96 -12.51
N PHE A 41 -0.19 0.41 -12.76
CA PHE A 41 -0.90 -0.49 -11.85
C PHE A 41 -0.46 -1.95 -12.02
N TYR A 42 -0.07 -2.59 -10.91
CA TYR A 42 0.31 -4.00 -10.87
C TYR A 42 -0.56 -4.77 -9.86
N ARG A 43 -1.20 -5.84 -10.33
CA ARG A 43 -1.81 -6.84 -9.45
C ARG A 43 -0.73 -7.81 -8.94
N LEU A 44 -0.67 -7.97 -7.62
CA LEU A 44 0.28 -8.86 -6.95
C LEU A 44 -0.41 -10.13 -6.46
N LEU A 45 -1.49 -9.98 -5.70
CA LEU A 45 -2.36 -11.06 -5.23
C LEU A 45 -3.80 -10.79 -5.67
N SER A 46 -4.50 -11.85 -6.06
CA SER A 46 -5.87 -11.80 -6.53
C SER A 46 -6.83 -12.07 -5.37
N PRO A 47 -7.91 -11.28 -5.21
CA PRO A 47 -8.93 -11.54 -4.19
C PRO A 47 -9.73 -12.82 -4.46
N PHE A 48 -9.61 -13.39 -5.66
CA PHE A 48 -10.32 -14.61 -6.05
C PHE A 48 -9.55 -15.89 -5.71
N ASP A 49 -8.27 -15.77 -5.34
CA ASP A 49 -7.38 -16.91 -5.14
C ASP A 49 -7.04 -17.14 -3.65
N GLY A 50 -7.55 -16.31 -2.73
CA GLY A 50 -7.29 -16.47 -1.30
C GLY A 50 -7.79 -15.33 -0.41
N ASN A 51 -7.31 -15.33 0.84
CA ASN A 51 -7.68 -14.40 1.91
C ASN A 51 -6.92 -13.06 1.88
N GLU A 52 -5.85 -12.99 1.08
CA GLU A 52 -5.01 -11.81 0.91
C GLU A 52 -5.21 -11.20 -0.48
N THR A 53 -5.20 -9.88 -0.56
CA THR A 53 -5.22 -9.15 -1.82
C THR A 53 -4.19 -8.03 -1.79
N ALA A 54 -3.40 -7.93 -2.84
CA ALA A 54 -2.33 -6.95 -2.91
C ALA A 54 -2.17 -6.40 -4.32
N TRP A 55 -1.92 -5.11 -4.40
CA TRP A 55 -1.60 -4.43 -5.63
C TRP A 55 -0.72 -3.22 -5.34
N MET A 56 -0.07 -2.73 -6.38
CA MET A 56 0.82 -1.57 -6.26
C MET A 56 0.74 -0.66 -7.47
N PHE A 57 1.09 0.61 -7.24
CA PHE A 57 1.22 1.65 -8.24
C PHE A 57 2.68 2.08 -8.29
N VAL A 58 3.24 2.24 -9.48
CA VAL A 58 4.63 2.68 -9.65
C VAL A 58 4.68 3.89 -10.57
N SER A 59 5.41 4.92 -10.15
CA SER A 59 5.70 6.12 -10.93
C SER A 59 6.36 5.76 -12.26
N LYS A 60 6.23 6.63 -13.28
CA LYS A 60 6.82 6.36 -14.61
C LYS A 60 8.34 6.26 -14.59
N ASP A 61 8.98 7.04 -13.73
CA ASP A 61 10.43 6.99 -13.49
C ASP A 61 10.84 5.95 -12.44
N LYS A 62 9.87 5.20 -11.90
CA LYS A 62 10.03 4.12 -10.92
C LYS A 62 10.67 4.56 -9.61
N LYS A 63 10.69 5.85 -9.27
CA LYS A 63 11.27 6.32 -8.01
C LYS A 63 10.34 6.16 -6.82
N GLU A 64 9.05 6.30 -7.07
CA GLU A 64 8.01 6.17 -6.05
C GLU A 64 7.11 4.97 -6.35
N ALA A 65 6.68 4.27 -5.30
CA ALA A 65 5.68 3.24 -5.38
C ALA A 65 4.70 3.27 -4.19
N PHE A 66 3.47 2.84 -4.43
CA PHE A 66 2.43 2.77 -3.40
C PHE A 66 1.88 1.34 -3.38
N LEU A 67 2.08 0.66 -2.26
CA LEU A 67 1.64 -0.71 -2.03
C LEU A 67 0.39 -0.71 -1.15
N VAL A 68 -0.60 -1.49 -1.55
CA VAL A 68 -1.75 -1.82 -0.71
C VAL A 68 -1.81 -3.32 -0.54
N HIS A 69 -1.92 -3.76 0.71
CA HIS A 69 -2.09 -5.15 1.09
C HIS A 69 -3.27 -5.25 2.05
N ILE A 70 -4.22 -6.11 1.72
CA ILE A 70 -5.46 -6.30 2.46
C ILE A 70 -5.56 -7.78 2.82
N THR A 71 -5.76 -8.06 4.09
CA THR A 71 -6.08 -9.40 4.61
C THR A 71 -7.52 -9.37 5.10
N ILE A 72 -8.36 -10.27 4.59
CA ILE A 72 -9.80 -10.26 4.92
C ILE A 72 -10.04 -10.82 6.33
N LEU A 73 -9.45 -11.97 6.64
CA LEU A 73 -9.55 -12.63 7.94
C LEU A 73 -8.17 -12.75 8.58
N ASN A 74 -8.01 -12.26 9.81
CA ASN A 74 -6.76 -12.43 10.54
C ASN A 74 -6.67 -13.86 11.09
N GLU A 75 -5.55 -14.54 10.87
CA GLU A 75 -5.32 -15.92 11.31
C GLU A 75 -4.34 -15.96 12.49
N PRO A 76 -4.66 -16.64 13.60
CA PRO A 76 -3.73 -16.78 14.71
C PRO A 76 -2.53 -17.64 14.28
N ASN A 77 -1.31 -17.16 14.57
CA ASN A 77 -0.07 -17.82 14.19
C ASN A 77 0.03 -18.15 12.69
N ALA A 78 -0.42 -17.19 11.85
CA ALA A 78 -0.33 -17.31 10.41
C ALA A 78 1.12 -17.58 9.95
N PRO A 79 1.31 -18.37 8.89
CA PRO A 79 2.63 -18.56 8.30
C PRO A 79 3.20 -17.23 7.81
N LEU A 80 4.52 -17.08 7.84
CA LEU A 80 5.20 -15.92 7.26
C LEU A 80 4.93 -15.87 5.76
N SER A 81 4.06 -14.95 5.32
CA SER A 81 3.81 -14.70 3.91
C SER A 81 4.87 -13.75 3.33
N ARG A 82 5.06 -13.87 2.02
CA ARG A 82 6.12 -13.20 1.28
C ARG A 82 5.52 -12.59 0.02
N LEU A 83 5.32 -11.27 0.01
CA LEU A 83 4.83 -10.52 -1.13
C LEU A 83 5.95 -10.03 -2.07
N ARG A 84 5.97 -10.51 -3.32
CA ARG A 84 6.94 -10.06 -4.35
C ARG A 84 6.45 -8.82 -5.05
N LEU A 85 7.25 -7.76 -5.04
CA LEU A 85 6.91 -6.49 -5.69
C LEU A 85 7.23 -6.52 -7.20
N LYS A 86 6.54 -5.68 -7.96
CA LYS A 86 6.66 -5.56 -9.43
C LYS A 86 6.90 -4.10 -9.84
N GLY A 87 7.42 -3.87 -11.04
CA GLY A 87 7.57 -2.53 -11.60
C GLY A 87 8.74 -1.68 -11.07
N LEU A 88 9.32 -2.02 -9.91
CA LEU A 88 10.48 -1.33 -9.35
C LEU A 88 11.74 -1.47 -10.23
N ASP A 89 12.61 -0.46 -10.19
CA ASP A 89 13.92 -0.51 -10.84
C ASP A 89 14.91 -1.32 -9.99
N PRO A 90 15.57 -2.36 -10.54
CA PRO A 90 16.50 -3.17 -9.78
C PRO A 90 17.74 -2.43 -9.29
N ASN A 91 18.08 -1.28 -9.88
CA ASN A 91 19.26 -0.49 -9.55
C ASN A 91 19.00 0.57 -8.47
N TYR A 92 17.75 0.80 -8.10
CA TYR A 92 17.39 1.76 -7.07
C TYR A 92 17.33 1.11 -5.68
N SER A 93 17.57 1.92 -4.65
CA SER A 93 17.27 1.59 -3.27
C SER A 93 15.99 2.31 -2.89
N TYR A 94 15.05 1.58 -2.32
CA TYR A 94 13.74 2.08 -1.89
C TYR A 94 13.66 2.03 -0.37
N GLU A 95 12.95 2.97 0.23
CA GLU A 95 12.75 3.07 1.67
C GLU A 95 11.27 3.17 1.96
N TRP A 96 10.78 2.44 2.97
CA TRP A 96 9.39 2.61 3.38
C TRP A 96 9.21 3.95 4.08
N VAL A 97 8.27 4.75 3.62
CA VAL A 97 7.97 6.04 4.24
C VAL A 97 7.56 5.81 5.70
N GLY A 98 8.37 6.31 6.63
CA GLY A 98 8.18 6.15 8.08
C GLY A 98 9.02 5.05 8.72
N GLU A 99 9.75 4.24 7.95
CA GLU A 99 10.74 3.28 8.45
C GLU A 99 12.14 3.60 7.95
N ASN A 100 13.14 3.53 8.82
CA ASN A 100 14.53 3.84 8.46
C ASN A 100 15.27 2.64 7.82
N GLN A 101 14.57 1.86 7.00
CA GLN A 101 15.10 0.65 6.36
C GLN A 101 15.02 0.77 4.83
N SER A 102 16.16 0.65 4.18
CA SER A 102 16.25 0.68 2.72
C SER A 102 16.52 -0.72 2.14
N PHE A 103 15.89 -0.99 1.01
CA PHE A 103 15.98 -2.26 0.29
C PHE A 103 16.25 -2.00 -1.19
N GLY A 104 17.18 -2.76 -1.77
CA GLY A 104 17.42 -2.73 -3.21
C GLY A 104 16.18 -3.21 -3.98
N GLY A 105 15.83 -2.54 -5.08
CA GLY A 105 14.68 -2.90 -5.91
C GLY A 105 14.80 -4.30 -6.53
N SER A 106 16.02 -4.80 -6.74
CA SER A 106 16.26 -6.18 -7.16
C SER A 106 15.80 -7.18 -6.09
N LEU A 107 16.11 -6.90 -4.82
CA LEU A 107 15.72 -7.69 -3.67
C LEU A 107 14.21 -7.66 -3.49
N LEU A 108 13.56 -6.49 -3.54
CA LEU A 108 12.10 -6.38 -3.40
C LEU A 108 11.32 -7.15 -4.50
N ARG A 109 11.93 -7.32 -5.68
CA ARG A 109 11.38 -8.10 -6.79
C ARG A 109 11.62 -9.61 -6.64
N SER A 110 12.78 -10.02 -6.13
CA SER A 110 13.17 -11.44 -6.04
C SER A 110 12.75 -12.09 -4.71
N CYS A 111 12.99 -11.37 -3.61
CA CYS A 111 12.78 -11.76 -2.24
C CYS A 111 11.78 -10.78 -1.63
N ALA A 112 10.54 -11.24 -1.61
CA ALA A 112 9.46 -10.62 -0.89
C ALA A 112 9.87 -10.15 0.53
N CYS A 113 9.49 -8.92 0.86
CA CYS A 113 9.60 -8.41 2.22
C CYS A 113 8.75 -9.28 3.15
N SER A 114 9.33 -9.80 4.24
CA SER A 114 8.66 -10.71 5.18
C SER A 114 7.75 -9.99 6.17
N ARG A 115 7.62 -8.67 6.05
CA ARG A 115 6.87 -7.85 7.00
C ARG A 115 6.11 -6.78 6.24
N VAL A 116 4.95 -7.17 5.72
CA VAL A 116 3.84 -6.23 5.62
C VAL A 116 2.99 -6.57 6.83
N GLN A 117 3.18 -5.82 7.92
CA GLN A 117 2.30 -5.98 9.09
C GLN A 117 0.88 -5.72 8.59
N SER A 118 -0.07 -6.63 8.82
CA SER A 118 -1.45 -6.45 8.40
C SER A 118 -2.15 -5.43 9.33
N ASP A 119 -1.66 -4.20 9.35
CA ASP A 119 -2.26 -3.09 10.09
C ASP A 119 -3.35 -2.37 9.25
N GLY A 120 -3.56 -2.81 8.01
CA GLY A 120 -4.55 -2.25 7.09
C GLY A 120 -4.18 -0.86 6.57
N GLN A 121 -2.95 -0.40 6.85
CA GLN A 121 -2.44 0.86 6.35
C GLN A 121 -1.76 0.63 4.99
N PRO A 122 -1.96 1.52 4.01
CA PRO A 122 -1.19 1.47 2.78
C PRO A 122 0.24 1.98 3.04
N HIS A 123 1.21 1.42 2.34
CA HIS A 123 2.61 1.77 2.51
C HIS A 123 3.17 2.39 1.23
N THR A 124 3.93 3.48 1.39
CA THR A 124 4.61 4.20 0.29
C THR A 124 6.11 3.90 0.33
N LEU A 125 6.71 3.74 -0.85
CA LEU A 125 8.14 3.51 -1.12
C LEU A 125 8.73 4.63 -1.96
#